data_AF-A0A257H122-F1
#
_entry.id   AF-A0A257H122-F1
#
_cell.length_a   1.000
_cell.length_b   1.000
_cell.length_c   1.000
_cell.angle_alpha   90.00
_cell.angle_beta   90.00
_cell.angle_gamma   90.00
#
_symmetry.space_group_name_H-M   'P 1'
#
loop_
_entity.id
_entity.type
_entity.pdbx_description
1 polymer ?
#
loop_
_entity_poly.entity_id
_entity_poly.type
_entity_poly.pdbx_seq_one_letter_code
_entity_poly.pdbx_strand_id
1 'polypeptide(L)'
;MTIRFPIPVSAFCAMALLGAAVTAPAHAKITRTVDKTFAVQAGGKLNAETQGGNITVKTEDANEVRIVATQVIDAATDDAANKLLEKLTLSLEQKGNEVSAIASYERPVTKMWGNTPVTVSYTITVPRQFNLQLKTSGGDIRVASVKGVVNARTSGGNLVFERVDGELEGKTSGGNVSLKEGTARVLLSTSGGNMEIDRAGGPVTASTSGGDIKIQSATEVISATTSGGNISARLTEPLQQDSVLRTSGGNVTVVVPRTTGFMLVASRCAPAGEMSASRQTKPKPGVALYRPM
;
A
#
# COMPACT_ATOMS: atom_id res chain seq x y z
N MET A 1 -21.26 -43.61 -84.58
CA MET A 1 -19.79 -43.79 -84.50
C MET A 1 -19.18 -42.42 -84.23
N THR A 2 -18.15 -42.35 -83.37
CA THR A 2 -17.42 -41.15 -82.84
C THR A 2 -18.23 -40.23 -81.89
N ILE A 3 -18.09 -40.27 -80.54
CA ILE A 3 -16.96 -39.98 -79.60
C ILE A 3 -16.66 -38.47 -79.45
N ARG A 4 -16.98 -37.86 -78.28
CA ARG A 4 -16.09 -37.20 -77.26
C ARG A 4 -16.79 -36.08 -76.44
N PHE A 5 -16.67 -36.20 -75.10
CA PHE A 5 -16.75 -35.19 -74.02
C PHE A 5 -15.66 -34.07 -74.16
N PRO A 6 -15.52 -33.00 -73.31
CA PRO A 6 -16.19 -32.66 -72.04
C PRO A 6 -16.60 -31.16 -71.85
N ILE A 7 -17.20 -30.89 -70.67
CA ILE A 7 -17.55 -29.61 -70.03
C ILE A 7 -16.30 -28.76 -69.68
N PRO A 8 -16.42 -27.42 -69.52
CA PRO A 8 -16.06 -26.86 -68.22
C PRO A 8 -17.08 -25.86 -67.64
N VAL A 9 -17.10 -25.88 -66.31
CA VAL A 9 -17.88 -25.14 -65.32
C VAL A 9 -17.29 -23.75 -65.11
N SER A 10 -18.11 -22.70 -65.00
CA SER A 10 -17.91 -21.59 -64.04
C SER A 10 -18.87 -20.42 -64.29
N ALA A 11 -19.93 -20.30 -63.47
CA ALA A 11 -20.61 -19.03 -63.21
C ALA A 11 -20.62 -18.82 -61.70
N PHE A 12 -19.65 -18.05 -61.22
CA PHE A 12 -19.44 -17.74 -59.81
C PHE A 12 -20.48 -16.72 -59.36
N CYS A 13 -21.34 -17.13 -58.45
CA CYS A 13 -22.33 -16.28 -57.79
C CYS A 13 -21.63 -15.53 -56.66
N ALA A 14 -21.44 -14.21 -56.82
CA ALA A 14 -20.86 -13.34 -55.79
C ALA A 14 -21.92 -13.05 -54.71
N MET A 15 -21.93 -13.86 -53.65
CA MET A 15 -22.74 -13.61 -52.45
C MET A 15 -21.88 -12.86 -51.44
N ALA A 16 -22.14 -11.56 -51.30
CA ALA A 16 -21.54 -10.70 -50.29
C ALA A 16 -22.04 -11.12 -48.89
N LEU A 17 -21.21 -11.85 -48.16
CA LEU A 17 -21.40 -12.09 -46.73
C LEU A 17 -20.95 -10.84 -45.97
N LEU A 18 -21.93 -10.08 -45.49
CA LEU A 18 -21.78 -9.05 -44.46
C LEU A 18 -21.02 -9.62 -43.26
N GLY A 19 -19.80 -9.16 -43.06
CA GLY A 19 -19.11 -9.30 -41.79
C GLY A 19 -19.82 -8.43 -40.75
N ALA A 20 -20.60 -9.05 -39.86
CA ALA A 20 -21.06 -8.40 -38.65
C ALA A 20 -19.83 -8.20 -37.75
N ALA A 21 -19.20 -7.04 -37.86
CA ALA A 21 -18.23 -6.58 -36.87
C ALA A 21 -18.98 -6.44 -35.54
N VAL A 22 -18.75 -7.37 -34.61
CA VAL A 22 -19.12 -7.21 -33.21
C VAL A 22 -18.26 -6.08 -32.67
N THR A 23 -18.74 -4.85 -32.78
CA THR A 23 -18.18 -3.73 -32.05
C THR A 23 -18.53 -3.95 -30.59
N ALA A 24 -17.60 -4.52 -29.82
CA ALA A 24 -17.69 -4.47 -28.37
C ALA A 24 -17.91 -3.00 -27.97
N PRO A 25 -18.87 -2.69 -27.07
CA PRO A 25 -19.01 -1.34 -26.59
C PRO A 25 -17.69 -0.98 -25.88
N ALA A 26 -16.93 -0.07 -26.49
CA ALA A 26 -15.81 0.54 -25.80
C ALA A 26 -16.39 1.26 -24.58
N HIS A 27 -16.14 0.72 -23.39
CA HIS A 27 -16.46 1.40 -22.14
C HIS A 27 -15.62 2.68 -22.09
N ALA A 28 -16.18 3.78 -22.59
CA ALA A 28 -15.56 5.09 -22.45
C ALA A 28 -15.51 5.41 -20.95
N LYS A 29 -14.33 5.77 -20.47
CA LYS A 29 -14.15 6.32 -19.12
C LYS A 29 -13.98 7.81 -19.26
N ILE A 30 -14.83 8.58 -18.60
CA ILE A 30 -14.73 10.04 -18.59
C ILE A 30 -13.86 10.42 -17.40
N THR A 31 -12.82 11.22 -17.66
CA THR A 31 -11.89 11.71 -16.63
C THR A 31 -12.11 13.19 -16.43
N ARG A 32 -12.34 13.61 -15.18
CA ARG A 32 -12.41 15.02 -14.78
C ARG A 32 -11.35 15.31 -13.73
N THR A 33 -10.77 16.50 -13.78
CA THR A 33 -9.75 16.91 -12.83
C THR A 33 -10.18 18.20 -12.15
N VAL A 34 -10.09 18.22 -10.82
CA VAL A 34 -10.31 19.41 -10.00
C VAL A 34 -8.98 19.74 -9.34
N ASP A 35 -8.50 20.97 -9.56
CA ASP A 35 -7.26 21.47 -8.98
C ASP A 35 -7.60 22.61 -8.02
N LYS A 36 -7.25 22.46 -6.74
CA LYS A 36 -7.42 23.49 -5.72
C LYS A 36 -6.15 23.62 -4.90
N THR A 37 -5.79 24.86 -4.60
CA THR A 37 -4.65 25.19 -3.76
C THR A 37 -5.11 25.97 -2.54
N PHE A 38 -4.55 25.63 -1.39
CA PHE A 38 -4.87 26.20 -0.09
C PHE A 38 -3.59 26.73 0.54
N ALA A 39 -3.57 28.00 0.95
CA ALA A 39 -2.42 28.58 1.64
C ALA A 39 -2.39 28.05 3.09
N VAL A 40 -1.29 27.44 3.51
CA VAL A 40 -1.16 26.81 4.83
C VAL A 40 0.15 27.21 5.50
N GLN A 41 0.30 26.87 6.78
CA GLN A 41 1.54 26.99 7.51
C GLN A 41 2.13 25.61 7.81
N ALA A 42 3.46 25.53 7.91
CA ALA A 42 4.15 24.32 8.36
C ALA A 42 3.58 23.81 9.69
N GLY A 43 3.47 22.49 9.83
CA GLY A 43 2.91 21.82 11.00
C GLY A 43 1.38 21.70 11.02
N GLY A 44 0.69 22.08 9.92
CA GLY A 44 -0.74 21.86 9.77
C GLY A 44 -1.13 20.39 9.61
N LYS A 45 -2.40 20.16 9.27
CA LYS A 45 -2.95 18.81 9.11
C LYS A 45 -3.73 18.66 7.82
N LEU A 46 -3.46 17.58 7.08
CA LEU A 46 -4.21 17.17 5.91
C LEU A 46 -5.11 16.00 6.30
N ASN A 47 -6.41 16.11 6.03
CA ASN A 47 -7.33 14.99 6.09
C ASN A 47 -7.80 14.65 4.68
N ALA A 48 -7.40 13.50 4.14
CA ALA A 48 -7.77 13.05 2.79
C ALA A 48 -8.50 11.70 2.86
N GLU A 49 -9.76 11.66 2.42
CA GLU A 49 -10.60 10.47 2.41
C GLU A 49 -11.22 10.22 1.01
N THR A 50 -11.09 8.98 0.52
CA THR A 50 -11.75 8.51 -0.71
C THR A 50 -12.23 7.06 -0.56
N GLN A 51 -13.12 6.59 -1.42
CA GLN A 51 -13.71 5.25 -1.33
C GLN A 51 -13.11 4.23 -2.31
N GLY A 52 -12.16 4.63 -3.17
CA GLY A 52 -11.59 3.69 -4.15
C GLY A 52 -10.36 4.16 -4.89
N GLY A 53 -10.15 5.48 -5.03
CA GLY A 53 -8.97 5.97 -5.73
C GLY A 53 -7.72 5.98 -4.86
N ASN A 54 -6.60 6.18 -5.54
CA ASN A 54 -5.29 6.25 -4.91
C ASN A 54 -5.09 7.61 -4.25
N ILE A 55 -4.35 7.64 -3.16
CA ILE A 55 -3.89 8.87 -2.52
C ILE A 55 -2.37 8.93 -2.69
N THR A 56 -1.88 9.92 -3.43
CA THR A 56 -0.45 10.17 -3.60
C THR A 56 -0.12 11.50 -2.96
N VAL A 57 0.70 11.49 -1.91
CA VAL A 57 1.20 12.68 -1.23
C VAL A 57 2.63 12.94 -1.65
N LYS A 58 2.84 14.10 -2.28
CA LYS A 58 4.13 14.68 -2.60
C LYS A 58 4.44 15.80 -1.62
N THR A 59 5.72 16.09 -1.47
CA THR A 59 6.22 17.09 -0.52
C THR A 59 7.07 18.12 -1.23
N GLU A 60 6.79 19.38 -1.01
CA GLU A 60 7.52 20.52 -1.60
C GLU A 60 7.89 21.55 -0.53
N ASP A 61 8.88 22.38 -0.85
CA ASP A 61 9.32 23.50 -0.01
C ASP A 61 8.45 24.74 -0.26
N ALA A 62 7.15 24.59 -0.03
CA ALA A 62 6.14 25.64 -0.22
C ALA A 62 5.18 25.70 0.99
N ASN A 63 4.51 26.85 1.16
CA ASN A 63 3.53 27.08 2.22
C ASN A 63 2.10 26.94 1.70
N GLU A 64 1.87 25.91 0.89
CA GLU A 64 0.58 25.64 0.29
C GLU A 64 0.33 24.14 0.20
N VAL A 65 -0.94 23.78 0.23
CA VAL A 65 -1.42 22.43 -0.08
C VAL A 65 -2.16 22.49 -1.39
N ARG A 66 -1.62 21.83 -2.41
CA ARG A 66 -2.28 21.67 -3.70
C ARG A 66 -2.91 20.30 -3.80
N ILE A 67 -4.21 20.26 -4.08
CA ILE A 67 -5.01 19.04 -4.19
C ILE A 67 -5.50 18.93 -5.63
N VAL A 68 -5.00 17.91 -6.33
CA VAL A 68 -5.47 17.51 -7.65
C VAL A 68 -6.33 16.26 -7.49
N ALA A 69 -7.64 16.43 -7.59
CA ALA A 69 -8.61 15.34 -7.54
C ALA A 69 -8.98 14.89 -8.95
N THR A 70 -8.55 13.68 -9.34
CA THR A 70 -8.88 13.05 -10.62
C THR A 70 -10.04 12.08 -10.43
N GLN A 71 -11.17 12.41 -11.05
CA GLN A 71 -12.41 11.65 -11.01
C GLN A 71 -12.51 10.83 -12.30
N VAL A 72 -12.51 9.52 -12.18
CA VAL A 72 -12.72 8.58 -13.30
C VAL A 72 -14.11 8.00 -13.16
N ILE A 73 -14.94 8.21 -14.19
CA ILE A 73 -16.36 7.84 -14.20
C ILE A 73 -16.57 6.82 -15.32
N ASP A 74 -17.08 5.65 -14.93
CA ASP A 74 -17.45 4.59 -15.87
C ASP A 74 -18.81 4.95 -16.50
N ALA A 75 -18.80 5.75 -17.57
CA ALA A 75 -20.00 6.22 -18.27
C ALA A 75 -19.76 6.41 -19.78
N ALA A 76 -20.72 5.96 -20.59
CA ALA A 76 -20.62 6.03 -22.05
C ALA A 76 -20.86 7.44 -22.64
N THR A 77 -21.45 8.36 -21.87
CA THR A 77 -21.77 9.74 -22.29
C THR A 77 -21.57 10.74 -21.16
N ASP A 78 -21.33 12.01 -21.49
CA ASP A 78 -21.17 13.09 -20.51
C ASP A 78 -22.43 13.30 -19.65
N ASP A 79 -23.62 13.17 -20.23
CA ASP A 79 -24.88 13.26 -19.49
C ASP A 79 -25.04 12.14 -18.46
N ALA A 80 -24.61 10.91 -18.81
CA ALA A 80 -24.62 9.80 -17.87
C ALA A 80 -23.58 10.02 -16.76
N ALA A 81 -22.41 10.59 -17.08
CA ALA A 81 -21.39 10.94 -16.10
C ALA A 81 -21.88 12.03 -15.13
N ASN A 82 -22.58 13.06 -15.63
CA ASN A 82 -23.15 14.13 -14.79
C ASN A 82 -24.14 13.58 -13.76
N LYS A 83 -25.04 12.68 -14.16
CA LYS A 83 -26.00 12.02 -13.25
C LYS A 83 -25.33 11.18 -12.17
N LEU A 84 -24.17 10.60 -12.45
CA LEU A 84 -23.39 9.86 -11.45
C LEU A 84 -22.67 10.81 -10.49
N LEU A 85 -22.22 11.96 -10.98
CA LEU A 85 -21.55 12.98 -10.16
C LEU A 85 -22.50 13.70 -9.20
N GLU A 86 -23.79 13.80 -9.50
CA GLU A 86 -24.79 14.32 -8.56
C GLU A 86 -24.83 13.52 -7.24
N LYS A 87 -24.41 12.25 -7.27
CA LYS A 87 -24.34 11.37 -6.10
C LYS A 87 -22.96 11.38 -5.43
N LEU A 88 -22.00 12.11 -6.00
CA LEU A 88 -20.66 12.27 -5.46
C LEU A 88 -20.61 13.57 -4.65
N THR A 89 -20.37 13.44 -3.35
CA THR A 89 -20.06 14.55 -2.47
C THR A 89 -18.55 14.73 -2.41
N LEU A 90 -18.03 15.80 -3.01
CA LEU A 90 -16.63 16.21 -2.93
C LEU A 90 -16.53 17.49 -2.08
N SER A 91 -16.07 17.36 -0.83
CA SER A 91 -15.76 18.50 0.04
C SER A 91 -14.25 18.75 0.02
N LEU A 92 -13.87 19.95 -0.40
CA LEU A 92 -12.50 20.45 -0.40
C LEU A 92 -12.51 21.78 0.35
N GLU A 93 -12.23 21.71 1.65
CA GLU A 93 -12.38 22.83 2.59
C GLU A 93 -11.13 23.02 3.43
N GLN A 94 -10.89 24.26 3.84
CA GLN A 94 -9.81 24.61 4.76
C GLN A 94 -10.42 25.30 5.98
N LYS A 95 -10.02 24.84 7.18
CA LYS A 95 -10.35 25.48 8.45
C LYS A 95 -9.06 25.81 9.19
N GLY A 96 -8.64 27.07 9.12
CA GLY A 96 -7.35 27.49 9.67
C GLY A 96 -6.20 26.76 8.98
N ASN A 97 -5.43 25.96 9.72
CA ASN A 97 -4.29 25.20 9.20
C ASN A 97 -4.60 23.70 8.96
N GLU A 98 -5.89 23.35 8.92
CA GLU A 98 -6.36 22.02 8.56
C GLU A 98 -7.05 22.06 7.19
N VAL A 99 -6.58 21.21 6.27
CA VAL A 99 -7.15 21.06 4.93
C VAL A 99 -7.84 19.71 4.87
N SER A 100 -9.12 19.68 4.50
CA SER A 100 -9.94 18.48 4.39
C SER A 100 -10.35 18.25 2.94
N ALA A 101 -10.06 17.05 2.43
CA ALA A 101 -10.44 16.56 1.12
C ALA A 101 -11.19 15.24 1.25
N ILE A 102 -12.51 15.30 1.22
CA ILE A 102 -13.39 14.16 1.46
C ILE A 102 -14.20 13.91 0.19
N ALA A 103 -14.01 12.73 -0.40
CA ALA A 103 -14.83 12.21 -1.49
C ALA A 103 -15.67 11.04 -1.00
N SER A 104 -16.98 11.23 -0.98
CA SER A 104 -17.96 10.19 -0.63
C SER A 104 -18.95 10.03 -1.78
N TYR A 105 -19.15 8.79 -2.21
CA TYR A 105 -20.17 8.47 -3.20
C TYR A 105 -21.31 7.73 -2.50
N GLU A 106 -22.52 8.29 -2.54
CA GLU A 106 -23.67 7.68 -1.89
C GLU A 106 -24.09 6.40 -2.61
N ARG A 107 -24.16 5.29 -1.85
CA ARG A 107 -24.61 3.98 -2.35
C ARG A 107 -25.65 3.37 -1.42
N PRO A 108 -26.62 2.65 -1.97
CA PRO A 108 -27.48 1.77 -1.19
C PRO A 108 -26.64 0.71 -0.46
N VAL A 109 -26.95 0.46 0.82
CA VAL A 109 -26.28 -0.53 1.69
C VAL A 109 -26.26 -1.94 1.05
N THR A 110 -27.26 -2.25 0.23
CA THR A 110 -27.38 -3.52 -0.51
C THR A 110 -26.31 -3.74 -1.59
N LYS A 111 -25.61 -2.69 -2.04
CA LYS A 111 -24.49 -2.75 -3.01
C LYS A 111 -23.17 -2.25 -2.41
N MET A 112 -22.95 -2.49 -1.12
CA MET A 112 -21.70 -2.13 -0.44
C MET A 112 -20.50 -2.93 -0.96
N TRP A 113 -20.74 -4.14 -1.49
CA TRP A 113 -19.75 -5.00 -2.13
C TRP A 113 -19.94 -4.94 -3.66
N GLY A 114 -18.99 -4.35 -4.39
CA GLY A 114 -19.06 -4.21 -5.84
C GLY A 114 -18.20 -3.07 -6.39
N ASN A 115 -18.02 -3.03 -7.71
CA ASN A 115 -17.26 -1.97 -8.38
C ASN A 115 -18.01 -0.63 -8.31
N THR A 116 -17.27 0.45 -8.15
CA THR A 116 -17.80 1.79 -7.93
C THR A 116 -17.74 2.55 -9.24
N PRO A 117 -18.86 3.06 -9.78
CA PRO A 117 -18.88 3.70 -11.09
C PRO A 117 -18.12 5.03 -11.13
N VAL A 118 -17.81 5.60 -9.96
CA VAL A 118 -16.99 6.80 -9.81
C VAL A 118 -15.82 6.49 -8.88
N THR A 119 -14.61 6.75 -9.36
CA THR A 119 -13.37 6.60 -8.61
C THR A 119 -12.68 7.96 -8.51
N VAL A 120 -12.38 8.41 -7.30
CA VAL A 120 -11.69 9.69 -7.06
C VAL A 120 -10.30 9.42 -6.52
N SER A 121 -9.28 9.74 -7.31
CA SER A 121 -7.88 9.67 -6.89
C SER A 121 -7.36 11.07 -6.56
N TYR A 122 -6.51 11.15 -5.54
CA TYR A 122 -5.90 12.40 -5.11
C TYR A 122 -4.39 12.39 -5.38
N THR A 123 -3.90 13.43 -6.02
CA THR A 123 -2.50 13.83 -5.97
C THR A 123 -2.41 15.10 -5.16
N ILE A 124 -1.79 15.01 -3.98
CA ILE A 124 -1.72 16.10 -3.01
C ILE A 124 -0.26 16.49 -2.83
N THR A 125 0.06 17.76 -3.03
CA THR A 125 1.35 18.33 -2.67
C THR A 125 1.19 19.07 -1.35
N VAL A 126 2.01 18.74 -0.36
CA VAL A 126 2.01 19.40 0.96
C VAL A 126 3.40 19.99 1.28
N PRO A 127 3.50 20.92 2.24
CA PRO A 127 4.78 21.36 2.79
C PRO A 127 5.54 20.18 3.41
N ARG A 128 6.89 20.24 3.46
CA ARG A 128 7.70 19.19 4.11
C ARG A 128 7.29 18.87 5.54
N GLN A 129 6.89 19.88 6.31
CA GLN A 129 6.44 19.69 7.69
C GLN A 129 4.91 19.73 7.75
N PHE A 130 4.26 18.58 7.80
CA PHE A 130 2.80 18.46 7.82
C PHE A 130 2.35 17.14 8.43
N ASN A 131 1.18 17.14 9.07
CA ASN A 131 0.56 15.93 9.59
C ASN A 131 -0.44 15.39 8.56
N LEU A 132 -0.45 14.08 8.34
CA LEU A 132 -1.26 13.44 7.31
C LEU A 132 -2.23 12.44 7.92
N GLN A 133 -3.52 12.62 7.69
CA GLN A 133 -4.56 11.64 7.94
C GLN A 133 -5.12 11.19 6.59
N LEU A 134 -4.75 10.00 6.15
CA LEU A 134 -5.07 9.48 4.82
C LEU A 134 -5.93 8.24 4.97
N LYS A 135 -7.06 8.19 4.27
CA LYS A 135 -7.99 7.08 4.30
C LYS A 135 -8.51 6.75 2.91
N THR A 136 -8.37 5.50 2.52
CA THR A 136 -9.03 4.97 1.32
C THR A 136 -9.64 3.60 1.62
N SER A 137 -10.52 3.10 0.77
CA SER A 137 -11.07 1.73 0.93
C SER A 137 -10.36 0.75 0.00
N GLY A 138 -10.25 1.06 -1.28
CA GLY A 138 -9.64 0.18 -2.28
C GLY A 138 -8.28 0.63 -2.82
N GLY A 139 -7.96 1.92 -2.73
CA GLY A 139 -6.78 2.48 -3.39
C GLY A 139 -5.48 2.29 -2.62
N ASP A 140 -4.37 2.47 -3.33
CA ASP A 140 -3.05 2.59 -2.73
C ASP A 140 -2.87 3.96 -2.07
N ILE A 141 -2.09 4.00 -0.99
CA ILE A 141 -1.59 5.24 -0.40
C ILE A 141 -0.08 5.30 -0.59
N ARG A 142 0.40 6.35 -1.25
CA ARG A 142 1.82 6.63 -1.43
C ARG A 142 2.17 7.95 -0.78
N VAL A 143 3.16 7.96 0.10
CA VAL A 143 3.68 9.17 0.76
C VAL A 143 5.16 9.28 0.46
N ALA A 144 5.57 10.43 -0.07
CA ALA A 144 6.98 10.74 -0.35
C ALA A 144 7.76 11.02 0.94
N SER A 145 8.29 12.23 1.14
CA SER A 145 9.15 12.57 2.28
C SER A 145 8.52 13.64 3.16
N VAL A 146 7.96 13.25 4.30
CA VAL A 146 7.24 14.17 5.19
C VAL A 146 7.80 14.15 6.62
N LYS A 147 7.82 15.32 7.24
CA LYS A 147 8.13 15.52 8.65
C LYS A 147 6.85 15.82 9.43
N GLY A 148 6.46 14.92 10.31
CA GLY A 148 5.20 15.02 11.07
C GLY A 148 4.57 13.66 11.32
N VAL A 149 3.35 13.69 11.86
CA VAL A 149 2.59 12.47 12.16
C VAL A 149 1.84 12.02 10.91
N VAL A 150 2.04 10.76 10.51
CA VAL A 150 1.37 10.14 9.37
C VAL A 150 0.48 9.01 9.85
N ASN A 151 -0.81 9.12 9.58
CA ASN A 151 -1.80 8.09 9.82
C ASN A 151 -2.45 7.70 8.50
N ALA A 152 -2.15 6.51 7.98
CA ALA A 152 -2.61 6.05 6.69
C ALA A 152 -3.37 4.72 6.82
N ARG A 153 -4.62 4.70 6.35
CA ARG A 153 -5.50 3.54 6.41
C ARG A 153 -6.08 3.19 5.05
N THR A 154 -5.96 1.94 4.64
CA THR A 154 -6.66 1.38 3.47
C THR A 154 -7.25 0.01 3.82
N SER A 155 -8.14 -0.54 2.99
CA SER A 155 -8.62 -1.92 3.19
C SER A 155 -7.97 -2.87 2.18
N GLY A 156 -7.96 -2.51 0.90
CA GLY A 156 -7.45 -3.37 -0.18
C GLY A 156 -6.10 -2.98 -0.76
N GLY A 157 -5.72 -1.70 -0.68
CA GLY A 157 -4.52 -1.21 -1.38
C GLY A 157 -3.23 -1.33 -0.59
N ASN A 158 -2.13 -1.03 -1.26
CA ASN A 158 -0.79 -1.01 -0.70
C ASN A 158 -0.51 0.33 -0.01
N LEU A 159 0.34 0.29 1.02
CA LEU A 159 0.88 1.47 1.66
C LEU A 159 2.37 1.58 1.30
N VAL A 160 2.79 2.71 0.74
CA VAL A 160 4.19 2.96 0.40
C VAL A 160 4.62 4.28 1.01
N PHE A 161 5.67 4.25 1.82
CA PHE A 161 6.26 5.41 2.47
C PHE A 161 7.74 5.51 2.10
N GLU A 162 8.15 6.61 1.49
CA GLU A 162 9.56 6.82 1.14
C GLU A 162 10.36 7.28 2.37
N ARG A 163 9.99 8.41 2.98
CA ARG A 163 10.65 8.87 4.21
C ARG A 163 9.66 9.55 5.16
N VAL A 164 9.61 9.10 6.40
CA VAL A 164 8.78 9.72 7.44
C VAL A 164 9.65 10.14 8.62
N ASP A 165 9.84 11.45 8.73
CA ASP A 165 10.56 12.10 9.83
C ASP A 165 9.55 12.46 10.96
N GLY A 166 8.98 11.43 11.60
CA GLY A 166 7.95 11.55 12.63
C GLY A 166 7.23 10.24 12.90
N GLU A 167 6.15 10.28 13.70
CA GLU A 167 5.38 9.06 14.01
C GLU A 167 4.60 8.58 12.78
N LEU A 168 4.66 7.27 12.51
CA LEU A 168 3.97 6.62 11.41
C LEU A 168 3.04 5.53 11.93
N GLU A 169 1.74 5.63 11.61
CA GLU A 169 0.77 4.57 11.76
C GLU A 169 0.21 4.20 10.37
N GLY A 170 0.48 2.97 9.92
CA GLY A 170 -0.01 2.42 8.65
C GLY A 170 -0.85 1.17 8.87
N LYS A 171 -2.08 1.14 8.34
CA LYS A 171 -2.96 -0.02 8.41
C LYS A 171 -3.58 -0.36 7.06
N THR A 172 -3.45 -1.61 6.65
CA THR A 172 -4.17 -2.20 5.51
C THR A 172 -4.78 -3.55 5.91
N SER A 173 -5.63 -4.15 5.10
CA SER A 173 -6.11 -5.52 5.33
C SER A 173 -5.54 -6.48 4.29
N GLY A 174 -5.63 -6.13 3.01
CA GLY A 174 -5.19 -7.01 1.90
C GLY A 174 -3.84 -6.66 1.28
N GLY A 175 -3.40 -5.40 1.38
CA GLY A 175 -2.23 -4.92 0.65
C GLY A 175 -0.90 -5.11 1.38
N ASN A 176 0.18 -4.91 0.64
CA ASN A 176 1.53 -4.86 1.17
C ASN A 176 1.83 -3.49 1.77
N VAL A 177 2.78 -3.47 2.70
CA VAL A 177 3.25 -2.25 3.33
C VAL A 177 4.76 -2.13 3.10
N SER A 178 5.21 -1.02 2.54
CA SER A 178 6.62 -0.72 2.30
C SER A 178 6.99 0.62 2.92
N LEU A 179 8.07 0.63 3.70
CA LEU A 179 8.66 1.82 4.31
C LEU A 179 10.16 1.82 4.00
N LYS A 180 10.67 2.82 3.26
CA LYS A 180 12.13 2.92 3.05
C LYS A 180 12.84 3.52 4.25
N GLU A 181 12.34 4.61 4.82
CA GLU A 181 12.98 5.22 5.99
C GLU A 181 11.97 5.84 6.96
N GLY A 182 12.00 5.40 8.22
CA GLY A 182 11.26 6.04 9.33
C GLY A 182 12.21 6.40 10.46
N THR A 183 12.19 7.64 10.94
CA THR A 183 13.15 8.09 11.97
C THR A 183 12.62 8.06 13.39
N ALA A 184 11.31 7.92 13.59
CA ALA A 184 10.68 7.83 14.90
C ALA A 184 9.86 6.53 15.03
N ARG A 185 8.80 6.54 15.85
CA ARG A 185 7.93 5.38 16.07
C ARG A 185 7.22 4.97 14.78
N VAL A 186 7.31 3.69 14.44
CA VAL A 186 6.65 3.07 13.29
C VAL A 186 5.70 1.97 13.77
N LEU A 187 4.41 2.12 13.51
CA LEU A 187 3.37 1.13 13.78
C LEU A 187 2.71 0.73 12.45
N LEU A 188 2.96 -0.49 11.99
CA LEU A 188 2.45 -0.99 10.72
C LEU A 188 1.66 -2.28 10.94
N SER A 189 0.51 -2.39 10.28
CA SER A 189 -0.36 -3.56 10.37
C SER A 189 -1.01 -3.91 9.03
N THR A 190 -1.04 -5.20 8.70
CA THR A 190 -1.79 -5.78 7.57
C THR A 190 -2.40 -7.11 7.99
N SER A 191 -3.35 -7.66 7.25
CA SER A 191 -3.88 -9.02 7.51
C SER A 191 -3.26 -10.04 6.57
N GLY A 192 -3.20 -9.74 5.27
CA GLY A 192 -2.74 -10.68 4.25
C GLY A 192 -1.38 -10.36 3.63
N GLY A 193 -0.98 -9.09 3.61
CA GLY A 193 0.19 -8.65 2.85
C GLY A 193 1.52 -8.82 3.57
N ASN A 194 2.59 -8.67 2.78
CA ASN A 194 3.96 -8.60 3.25
C ASN A 194 4.29 -7.18 3.73
N MET A 195 5.24 -7.11 4.65
CA MET A 195 5.74 -5.86 5.18
C MET A 195 7.25 -5.75 4.98
N GLU A 196 7.70 -4.72 4.30
CA GLU A 196 9.11 -4.42 4.09
C GLU A 196 9.47 -3.06 4.68
N ILE A 197 10.43 -3.06 5.60
CA ILE A 197 10.99 -1.87 6.23
C ILE A 197 12.49 -1.87 5.96
N ASP A 198 12.99 -0.90 5.18
CA ASP A 198 14.42 -0.84 4.85
C ASP A 198 15.22 -0.24 6.01
N ARG A 199 14.83 0.93 6.51
CA ARG A 199 15.47 1.60 7.65
C ARG A 199 14.46 2.12 8.66
N ALA A 200 14.61 1.69 9.90
CA ALA A 200 13.90 2.24 11.04
C ALA A 200 14.90 2.77 12.08
N GLY A 201 14.91 4.10 12.24
CA GLY A 201 15.71 4.80 13.25
C GLY A 201 15.07 4.85 14.64
N GLY A 202 13.76 4.61 14.74
CA GLY A 202 13.01 4.52 16.00
C GLY A 202 12.38 3.15 16.22
N PRO A 203 11.51 3.01 17.24
CA PRO A 203 10.93 1.72 17.62
C PRO A 203 9.89 1.27 16.59
N VAL A 204 9.94 -0.02 16.23
CA VAL A 204 9.09 -0.63 15.21
C VAL A 204 8.11 -1.62 15.83
N THR A 205 6.83 -1.45 15.53
CA THR A 205 5.79 -2.46 15.76
C THR A 205 5.19 -2.87 14.42
N ALA A 206 5.39 -4.11 14.03
CA ALA A 206 4.97 -4.66 12.74
C ALA A 206 4.11 -5.91 12.95
N SER A 207 2.89 -5.93 12.41
CA SER A 207 2.02 -7.12 12.51
C SER A 207 1.37 -7.50 11.19
N THR A 208 1.40 -8.79 10.85
CA THR A 208 0.61 -9.37 9.76
C THR A 208 -0.01 -10.70 10.20
N SER A 209 -1.03 -11.20 9.50
CA SER A 209 -1.54 -12.56 9.79
C SER A 209 -0.95 -13.57 8.80
N GLY A 210 -0.94 -13.25 7.50
CA GLY A 210 -0.52 -14.17 6.45
C GLY A 210 0.89 -13.95 5.90
N GLY A 211 1.36 -12.71 5.88
CA GLY A 211 2.57 -12.34 5.12
C GLY A 211 3.88 -12.44 5.89
N ASP A 212 4.97 -12.21 5.16
CA ASP A 212 6.32 -12.07 5.70
C ASP A 212 6.56 -10.65 6.23
N ILE A 213 7.38 -10.53 7.27
CA ILE A 213 7.88 -9.25 7.78
C ILE A 213 9.39 -9.21 7.56
N LYS A 214 9.87 -8.24 6.79
CA LYS A 214 11.28 -8.02 6.51
C LYS A 214 11.71 -6.63 6.99
N ILE A 215 12.67 -6.59 7.90
CA ILE A 215 13.26 -5.37 8.47
C ILE A 215 14.76 -5.40 8.18
N GLN A 216 15.21 -4.58 7.22
CA GLN A 216 16.60 -4.62 6.75
C GLN A 216 17.58 -3.90 7.68
N SER A 217 17.12 -2.88 8.41
CA SER A 217 17.92 -2.15 9.39
C SER A 217 17.00 -1.53 10.43
N ALA A 218 17.17 -1.93 11.69
CA ALA A 218 16.55 -1.28 12.83
C ALA A 218 17.62 -0.88 13.85
N THR A 219 17.49 0.36 14.32
CA THR A 219 18.41 0.96 15.29
C THR A 219 17.90 0.79 16.73
N GLU A 220 16.58 0.67 16.90
CA GLU A 220 15.93 0.50 18.20
C GLU A 220 15.12 -0.80 18.29
N VAL A 221 14.20 -0.84 19.26
CA VAL A 221 13.36 -1.99 19.60
C VAL A 221 12.47 -2.41 18.45
N ILE A 222 12.36 -3.73 18.26
CA ILE A 222 11.46 -4.35 17.29
C ILE A 222 10.43 -5.23 18.00
N SER A 223 9.16 -5.01 17.71
CA SER A 223 8.07 -5.92 18.00
C SER A 223 7.42 -6.36 16.69
N ALA A 224 7.75 -7.56 16.21
CA ALA A 224 7.18 -8.09 14.97
C ALA A 224 6.38 -9.38 15.21
N THR A 225 5.18 -9.48 14.67
CA THR A 225 4.32 -10.66 14.82
C THR A 225 3.70 -11.06 13.49
N THR A 226 3.79 -12.35 13.14
CA THR A 226 3.04 -12.96 12.01
C THR A 226 2.42 -14.28 12.43
N SER A 227 1.38 -14.77 11.74
CA SER A 227 0.84 -16.11 11.99
C SER A 227 1.37 -17.12 10.97
N GLY A 228 1.29 -16.81 9.68
CA GLY A 228 1.68 -17.71 8.59
C GLY A 228 3.07 -17.50 8.02
N GLY A 229 3.65 -16.30 8.13
CA GLY A 229 4.88 -15.93 7.42
C GLY A 229 6.15 -16.03 8.25
N ASN A 230 7.25 -15.67 7.59
CA ASN A 230 8.58 -15.55 8.17
C ASN A 230 8.82 -14.12 8.67
N ILE A 231 9.69 -14.00 9.66
CA ILE A 231 10.19 -12.70 10.13
C ILE A 231 11.70 -12.67 9.90
N SER A 232 12.19 -11.68 9.17
CA SER A 232 13.60 -11.39 9.00
C SER A 232 13.90 -9.99 9.52
N ALA A 233 14.78 -9.87 10.50
CA ALA A 233 15.15 -8.58 11.08
C ALA A 233 16.66 -8.45 11.22
N ARG A 234 17.20 -7.28 10.89
CA ARG A 234 18.60 -6.94 11.14
C ARG A 234 18.69 -5.73 12.06
N LEU A 235 19.32 -5.94 13.20
CA LEU A 235 19.66 -4.90 14.17
C LEU A 235 21.04 -4.34 13.82
N THR A 236 21.15 -3.02 13.76
CA THR A 236 22.41 -2.33 13.45
C THR A 236 23.09 -1.77 14.69
N GLU A 237 22.33 -1.46 15.75
CA GLU A 237 22.84 -0.95 17.02
C GLU A 237 22.51 -1.91 18.19
N PRO A 238 23.24 -1.80 19.32
CA PRO A 238 22.89 -2.48 20.55
C PRO A 238 21.50 -2.05 21.05
N LEU A 239 20.63 -3.03 21.28
CA LEU A 239 19.31 -2.78 21.85
C LEU A 239 19.43 -2.33 23.31
N GLN A 240 18.68 -1.29 23.67
CA GLN A 240 18.54 -0.85 25.06
C GLN A 240 17.38 -1.53 25.80
N GLN A 241 16.49 -2.22 25.06
CA GLN A 241 15.31 -2.92 25.59
C GLN A 241 15.04 -4.20 24.78
N ASP A 242 14.21 -5.08 25.33
CA ASP A 242 13.88 -6.37 24.72
C ASP A 242 13.10 -6.20 23.41
N SER A 243 13.50 -6.94 22.38
CA SER A 243 12.78 -7.06 21.12
C SER A 243 12.04 -8.40 21.04
N VAL A 244 10.80 -8.36 20.57
CA VAL A 244 9.90 -9.52 20.53
C VAL A 244 9.55 -9.84 19.08
N LEU A 245 9.93 -11.03 18.61
CA LEU A 245 9.63 -11.50 17.26
C LEU A 245 8.88 -12.83 17.38
N ARG A 246 7.66 -12.89 16.86
CA ARG A 246 6.77 -14.05 17.03
C ARG A 246 6.16 -14.49 15.71
N THR A 247 6.28 -15.77 15.39
CA THR A 247 5.55 -16.42 14.30
C THR A 247 4.92 -17.72 14.78
N SER A 248 3.79 -18.12 14.19
CA SER A 248 3.14 -19.40 14.50
C SER A 248 3.56 -20.51 13.53
N GLY A 249 3.63 -20.21 12.23
CA GLY A 249 3.88 -21.20 11.17
C GLY A 249 5.17 -21.00 10.36
N GLY A 250 5.89 -19.90 10.55
CA GLY A 250 7.10 -19.60 9.78
C GLY A 250 8.40 -19.63 10.61
N ASN A 251 9.47 -19.09 10.02
CA ASN A 251 10.78 -18.98 10.66
C ASN A 251 11.06 -17.54 11.09
N VAL A 252 11.86 -17.39 12.15
CA VAL A 252 12.38 -16.09 12.58
C VAL A 252 13.89 -16.08 12.40
N THR A 253 14.37 -15.16 11.57
CA THR A 253 15.80 -14.92 11.33
C THR A 253 16.16 -13.54 11.85
N VAL A 254 17.10 -13.48 12.78
CA VAL A 254 17.60 -12.21 13.34
C VAL A 254 19.09 -12.11 13.12
N VAL A 255 19.51 -10.98 12.54
CA VAL A 255 20.92 -10.63 12.42
C VAL A 255 21.24 -9.53 13.41
N VAL A 256 22.20 -9.78 14.29
CA VAL A 256 22.63 -8.86 15.35
C VAL A 256 24.06 -8.36 15.11
N PRO A 257 24.41 -7.15 15.56
CA PRO A 257 25.77 -6.64 15.45
C PRO A 257 26.72 -7.40 16.40
N ARG A 258 28.00 -7.50 16.00
CA ARG A 258 29.02 -8.30 16.73
C ARG A 258 29.39 -7.71 18.10
N THR A 259 29.11 -6.44 18.32
CA THR A 259 29.49 -5.66 19.49
C THR A 259 28.48 -5.78 20.64
N THR A 260 27.36 -6.45 20.43
CA THR A 260 26.26 -6.50 21.40
C THR A 260 26.25 -7.83 22.16
N GLY A 261 26.28 -7.77 23.49
CA GLY A 261 25.87 -8.90 24.32
C GLY A 261 24.35 -9.00 24.28
N PHE A 262 23.81 -10.15 23.91
CA PHE A 262 22.37 -10.38 23.89
C PHE A 262 22.04 -11.72 24.54
N MET A 263 20.88 -11.78 25.18
CA MET A 263 20.26 -13.01 25.63
C MET A 263 19.16 -13.35 24.65
N LEU A 264 19.32 -14.45 23.91
CA LEU A 264 18.28 -14.94 23.01
C LEU A 264 17.37 -15.89 23.77
N VAL A 265 16.13 -15.47 24.02
CA VAL A 265 15.06 -16.35 24.50
C VAL A 265 14.20 -16.71 23.30
N ALA A 266 14.32 -17.96 22.84
CA ALA A 266 13.53 -18.48 21.75
C ALA A 266 12.58 -19.57 22.27
N SER A 267 11.29 -19.36 22.11
CA SER A 267 10.24 -20.33 22.47
C SER A 267 9.33 -20.57 21.28
N ARG A 268 9.10 -21.83 20.90
CA ARG A 268 8.18 -22.21 19.83
C ARG A 268 6.94 -22.89 20.37
N CYS A 269 5.81 -22.65 19.70
CA CYS A 269 4.52 -23.25 20.03
C CYS A 269 4.10 -24.35 19.02
N ALA A 270 4.94 -24.71 18.04
CA ALA A 270 4.60 -25.67 16.98
C ALA A 270 5.73 -26.70 16.68
N PRO A 271 5.41 -27.94 16.26
CA PRO A 271 6.37 -29.05 16.14
C PRO A 271 7.27 -29.06 14.89
N ALA A 272 7.09 -28.15 13.91
CA ALA A 272 7.87 -28.16 12.66
C ALA A 272 8.33 -26.75 12.27
N GLY A 273 9.64 -26.55 12.11
CA GLY A 273 10.30 -25.30 11.69
C GLY A 273 11.77 -25.28 12.12
N GLU A 274 12.65 -24.60 11.40
CA GLU A 274 14.06 -24.44 11.78
C GLU A 274 14.27 -23.06 12.40
N MET A 275 14.81 -23.01 13.62
CA MET A 275 15.29 -21.75 14.20
C MET A 275 16.78 -21.65 13.91
N SER A 276 17.16 -20.74 13.01
CA SER A 276 18.57 -20.46 12.73
C SER A 276 18.94 -19.06 13.25
N ALA A 277 19.75 -19.03 14.30
CA ALA A 277 20.51 -17.85 14.68
C ALA A 277 21.93 -18.04 14.16
N SER A 278 22.23 -17.55 12.96
CA SER A 278 23.57 -17.68 12.39
C SER A 278 24.47 -16.54 12.89
N ARG A 279 25.55 -16.91 13.57
CA ARG A 279 26.68 -16.03 13.87
C ARG A 279 27.63 -16.09 12.67
N GLN A 280 27.97 -14.98 12.03
CA GLN A 280 29.05 -14.97 11.04
C GLN A 280 30.40 -15.21 11.73
N THR A 281 30.82 -16.46 11.85
CA THR A 281 32.13 -16.82 12.41
C THR A 281 33.15 -17.02 11.29
N LYS A 282 34.25 -16.25 11.33
CA LYS A 282 35.57 -16.81 10.99
C LYS A 282 36.08 -17.42 12.32
N PRO A 283 36.57 -18.67 12.34
CA PRO A 283 36.62 -19.46 13.58
C PRO A 283 37.78 -19.03 14.48
N LYS A 284 37.49 -18.81 15.77
CA LYS A 284 38.37 -19.09 16.93
C LYS A 284 37.51 -19.53 18.12
N PRO A 285 37.98 -20.47 18.95
CA PRO A 285 37.14 -21.28 19.82
C PRO A 285 36.70 -20.51 21.07
N GLY A 286 35.42 -20.61 21.43
CA GLY A 286 34.85 -19.96 22.61
C GLY A 286 33.34 -20.22 22.73
N VAL A 287 33.01 -21.38 23.28
CA VAL A 287 31.80 -21.82 24.02
C VAL A 287 30.50 -21.00 23.86
N ALA A 288 29.44 -21.65 23.38
CA ALA A 288 28.05 -21.35 23.74
C ALA A 288 27.32 -22.67 24.03
N LEU A 289 26.97 -22.89 25.29
CA LEU A 289 26.33 -24.11 25.79
C LEU A 289 24.83 -24.06 25.49
N TYR A 290 24.34 -25.08 24.77
CA TYR A 290 22.93 -25.43 24.68
C TYR A 290 22.68 -26.58 25.67
N ARG A 291 21.70 -26.43 26.57
CA ARG A 291 21.17 -27.53 27.39
C ARG A 291 19.64 -27.50 27.31
N PRO A 292 18.99 -28.48 26.66
CA PRO A 292 17.59 -28.76 26.89
C PRO A 292 17.45 -29.61 28.18
N MET A 293 16.39 -29.40 28.94
CA MET A 293 15.86 -30.43 29.85
C MET A 293 15.06 -31.44 29.03
#